data_AF-A0A0Q7VDY2-F1
#
_entry.id   AF-A0A0Q7VDY2-F1
#
_cell.length_a   1.000
_cell.length_b   1.000
_cell.length_c   1.000
_cell.angle_alpha   90.00
_cell.angle_beta   90.00
_cell.angle_gamma   90.00
#
_symmetry.space_group_name_H-M   'P 1'
#
loop_
_entity.id
_entity.type
_entity.pdbx_description
1 polymer ?
#
loop_
_entity_poly.entity_id
_entity_poly.type
_entity_poly.pdbx_seq_one_letter_code
_entity_poly.pdbx_strand_id
1 'polypeptide(L)' 'MTNYLIETSASLLKKANDLDLLARRASKPGHASIYRRVADTSRVAAAFAKINETLDWRDAQAGVGKEPCPTIPSPLPAPA' A
#
# COMPACT_ATOMS: atom_id res chain seq x y z
N MET A 1 10.67 17.67 1.42
CA MET A 1 10.27 16.27 1.18
C MET A 1 8.78 16.15 1.46
N THR A 2 7.98 15.97 0.42
CA THR A 2 6.57 15.60 0.57
C THR A 2 6.51 14.15 1.02
N ASN A 3 6.05 13.91 2.25
CA ASN A 3 5.73 12.56 2.71
C ASN A 3 4.53 12.06 1.91
N TYR A 4 4.79 11.33 0.83
CA TYR A 4 3.75 10.57 0.15
C TYR A 4 3.33 9.46 1.09
N LEU A 5 2.27 9.71 1.87
CA LEU A 5 1.63 8.67 2.66
C LEU A 5 1.05 7.67 1.65
N ILE A 6 1.71 6.53 1.47
CA ILE A 6 1.18 5.46 0.63
C ILE A 6 -0.05 4.92 1.36
N GLU A 7 -1.25 5.26 0.88
CA GLU A 7 -2.47 4.67 1.42
C GLU A 7 -2.49 3.18 1.07
N THR A 8 -2.65 2.34 2.10
CA THR A 8 -2.80 0.89 1.92
C THR A 8 -4.12 0.56 1.24
N SER A 9 -4.19 -0.63 0.65
CA SER A 9 -5.42 -1.18 0.05
C SER A 9 -6.61 -1.13 1.01
N ALA A 10 -6.37 -1.42 2.30
CA ALA A 10 -7.37 -1.36 3.36
C ALA A 10 -7.88 0.07 3.63
N SER A 11 -6.98 1.07 3.66
CA SER A 11 -7.35 2.48 3.85
C SER A 11 -8.24 2.97 2.70
N LEU A 12 -7.89 2.62 1.47
CA LEU A 12 -8.64 2.98 0.26
C LEU A 12 -10.03 2.33 0.24
N LEU A 13 -10.15 1.06 0.66
CA LEU A 13 -11.44 0.38 0.80
C LEU A 13 -12.32 1.02 1.87
N LYS A 14 -11.76 1.39 3.02
CA LYS A 14 -12.50 2.12 4.06
C LYS A 14 -13.03 3.44 3.51
N LYS A 15 -12.21 4.19 2.80
CA LYS A 15 -12.60 5.45 2.15
C LYS A 15 -13.74 5.27 1.15
N ALA A 16 -13.70 4.21 0.34
CA ALA A 16 -14.79 3.88 -0.58
C ALA A 16 -16.11 3.62 0.17
N ASN A 17 -16.07 2.89 1.29
CA ASN A 17 -17.26 2.63 2.11
C ASN A 17 -17.82 3.91 2.76
N ASP A 18 -16.95 4.79 3.25
CA ASP A 18 -17.36 6.08 3.82
C ASP A 18 -18.03 6.97 2.75
N LEU A 19 -17.50 6.96 1.52
CA LEU A 19 -18.10 7.67 0.38
C LEU A 19 -19.45 7.10 -0.05
N ASP A 20 -19.63 5.78 -0.01
CA ASP A 20 -20.94 5.16 -0.26
C ASP A 20 -21.98 5.59 0.79
N LEU A 21 -21.58 5.69 2.05
CA LEU A 21 -22.45 6.18 3.12
C LEU A 21 -22.87 7.64 2.85
N LEU A 22 -21.92 8.49 2.43
CA LEU A 22 -22.21 9.87 2.03
C LEU A 22 -23.12 9.92 0.80
N ALA A 23 -22.91 9.05 -0.18
CA ALA A 23 -23.76 8.96 -1.37
C ALA A 23 -25.20 8.61 -1.04
N ARG A 24 -25.43 7.71 -0.06
CA ARG A 24 -26.77 7.34 0.42
C ARG A 24 -27.45 8.47 1.20
N ARG A 25 -26.66 9.26 1.93
CA ARG A 25 -27.15 10.39 2.75
C ARG A 25 -27.30 11.70 1.97
N ALA A 26 -26.73 11.78 0.77
CA ALA A 26 -26.74 12.99 -0.03
C ALA A 26 -28.16 13.35 -0.48
N SER A 27 -28.67 14.48 0.00
CA SER A 27 -29.98 15.01 -0.40
C SER A 27 -30.01 15.51 -1.85
N LYS A 28 -28.85 15.82 -2.44
CA LYS A 28 -28.72 16.26 -3.83
C LYS A 28 -28.21 15.10 -4.71
N PRO A 29 -28.91 14.74 -5.80
CA PRO A 29 -28.51 13.62 -6.66
C PRO A 29 -27.14 13.82 -7.31
N GLY A 30 -26.76 15.08 -7.61
CA GLY A 30 -25.42 15.39 -8.12
C GLY A 30 -24.30 15.03 -7.15
N HIS A 31 -24.45 15.30 -5.85
CA HIS A 31 -23.46 14.93 -4.85
C HIS A 31 -23.40 13.41 -4.68
N ALA A 32 -24.55 12.73 -4.67
CA ALA A 32 -24.61 11.28 -4.62
C ALA A 32 -23.83 10.63 -5.77
N SER A 33 -23.97 11.16 -6.99
CA SER A 33 -23.23 10.69 -8.17
C SER A 33 -21.72 10.89 -8.03
N ILE A 34 -21.29 12.07 -7.56
CA ILE A 34 -19.87 12.36 -7.33
C ILE A 34 -19.29 11.40 -6.29
N TYR A 35 -19.94 11.23 -5.13
CA TYR A 35 -19.44 10.34 -4.09
C TYR A 35 -19.30 8.89 -4.58
N ARG A 36 -20.27 8.37 -5.36
CA ARG A 36 -20.17 7.03 -5.96
C ARG A 36 -18.98 6.91 -6.90
N ARG A 37 -18.79 7.89 -7.79
CA ARG A 37 -17.66 7.88 -8.74
C ARG A 37 -16.30 7.87 -8.03
N VAL A 38 -16.17 8.64 -6.94
CA VAL A 38 -14.95 8.64 -6.13
C VAL A 38 -14.78 7.32 -5.36
N ALA A 39 -15.87 6.73 -4.86
CA ALA A 39 -15.84 5.42 -4.22
C ALA A 39 -15.35 4.33 -5.18
N ASP A 40 -15.86 4.31 -6.42
CA ASP A 40 -15.42 3.35 -7.45
C ASP A 40 -13.96 3.52 -7.81
N THR A 41 -13.51 4.77 -7.97
CA THR A 41 -12.09 5.07 -8.22
C THR A 41 -11.21 4.57 -7.06
N SER A 42 -11.67 4.76 -5.81
CA SER A 42 -10.95 4.30 -4.62
C SER A 42 -10.88 2.77 -4.53
N ARG A 43 -11.91 2.04 -4.99
CA ARG A 43 -11.89 0.57 -5.09
C ARG A 43 -10.87 0.07 -6.11
N VAL A 44 -10.82 0.71 -7.27
CA VAL A 44 -9.82 0.37 -8.30
C VAL A 44 -8.42 0.63 -7.76
N ALA A 45 -8.19 1.80 -7.13
CA ALA A 45 -6.91 2.10 -6.50
C ALA A 45 -6.55 1.07 -5.40
N ALA A 46 -7.52 0.66 -4.58
CA ALA A 46 -7.31 -0.37 -3.56
C ALA A 46 -6.90 -1.72 -4.17
N ALA A 47 -7.49 -2.11 -5.30
CA ALA A 47 -7.14 -3.34 -6.00
C ALA A 47 -5.69 -3.29 -6.50
N PHE A 48 -5.26 -2.18 -7.10
CA PHE A 48 -3.86 -2.00 -7.52
C PHE A 48 -2.90 -1.97 -6.33
N ALA A 49 -3.25 -1.26 -5.26
CA ALA A 49 -2.47 -1.26 -4.03
C ALA A 49 -2.33 -2.68 -3.46
N LYS A 50 -3.41 -3.48 -3.50
CA LYS A 50 -3.36 -4.86 -3.00
C LYS A 50 -2.45 -5.75 -3.85
N ILE A 51 -2.47 -5.59 -5.17
CA ILE A 51 -1.56 -6.31 -6.08
C ILE A 51 -0.11 -5.98 -5.71
N ASN A 52 0.23 -4.70 -5.57
CA ASN A 52 1.57 -4.27 -5.17
C ASN A 52 1.98 -4.83 -3.80
N GLU A 53 1.10 -4.72 -2.79
CA GLU A 53 1.33 -5.31 -1.46
C GLU A 53 1.61 -6.83 -1.53
N THR A 54 0.89 -7.55 -2.41
CA THR A 54 1.12 -9.00 -2.57
C THR A 54 2.36 -9.35 -3.37
N LEU A 55 2.77 -8.48 -4.31
CA LEU A 55 4.03 -8.65 -5.05
C LEU A 55 5.22 -8.40 -4.13
N ASP A 56 5.19 -7.32 -3.34
CA ASP A 56 6.21 -7.03 -2.32
C ASP A 56 6.37 -8.20 -1.33
N TRP A 57 5.26 -8.83 -0.92
CA TRP A 57 5.31 -10.01 -0.06
C TRP A 57 5.96 -11.22 -0.73
N ARG A 58 5.74 -11.44 -2.03
CA ARG A 58 6.38 -12.53 -2.78
C ARG A 58 7.87 -12.29 -2.97
N ASP A 59 8.28 -11.07 -3.27
CA ASP A 59 9.71 -10.72 -3.40
C ASP A 59 10.43 -10.84 -2.06
N ALA A 60 9.77 -10.43 -0.96
CA ALA A 60 10.27 -10.65 0.40
C ALA A 60 10.40 -12.14 0.76
N GLN A 61 9.47 -12.99 0.33
CA GLN A 61 9.57 -14.46 0.52
C GLN A 61 10.63 -15.10 -0.38
N ALA A 62 10.82 -14.60 -1.60
CA ALA A 62 11.80 -15.11 -2.56
C ALA A 62 13.25 -14.76 -2.16
N GLY A 63 13.45 -14.01 -1.06
CA GLY A 63 14.77 -13.62 -0.59
C GLY A 63 15.47 -12.57 -1.46
N VAL A 64 14.72 -11.92 -2.35
CA VAL A 64 15.26 -10.87 -3.23
C VAL A 64 15.62 -9.66 -2.35
N GLY A 65 16.91 -9.33 -2.27
CA GLY A 65 17.47 -8.32 -1.35
C GLY A 65 18.31 -8.90 -0.20
N LYS A 66 18.42 -10.23 -0.06
CA LYS A 66 19.45 -10.88 0.74
C LYS A 66 20.75 -10.93 -0.07
N GLU A 67 21.35 -9.77 -0.36
CA GLU A 67 22.78 -9.82 -0.67
C GLU A 67 23.47 -10.43 0.56
N PRO A 68 24.35 -11.43 0.39
CA PRO A 68 25.14 -11.93 1.51
C PRO A 68 25.86 -10.71 2.09
N CYS A 69 25.66 -10.43 3.38
CA CYS A 69 26.46 -9.46 4.10
C CYS A 69 27.92 -9.68 3.69
N PRO A 70 28.67 -8.65 3.26
CA PRO A 70 30.07 -8.83 2.94
C PRO A 70 30.72 -9.43 4.18
N THR A 71 31.27 -10.63 4.03
CA THR A 71 31.97 -11.34 5.09
C THR A 71 33.10 -10.42 5.53
N ILE A 72 32.95 -9.77 6.68
CA ILE A 72 34.03 -9.04 7.32
C ILE A 72 35.10 -10.12 7.63
N PRO A 73 36.32 -10.04 7.09
CA PRO A 73 37.36 -11.00 7.42
C PRO A 73 37.65 -10.88 8.92
N SER A 74 37.55 -11.99 9.67
CA SER A 74 37.91 -12.01 11.08
C SER A 74 39.36 -11.56 11.26
N PRO A 75 39.70 -10.80 12.32
CA PRO A 75 41.08 -10.42 12.58
C PRO A 75 41.87 -11.69 12.93
N LEU A 76 42.98 -11.93 12.21
CA LEU A 76 43.94 -12.97 12.51
C LEU A 76 44.48 -12.81 13.96
N PRO A 77 44.69 -13.89 14.71
CA PRO A 77 45.30 -13.81 16.03
C PRO A 77 46.77 -13.36 15.88
N ALA A 78 47.17 -12.39 16.69
CA ALA A 78 48.56 -11.91 16.75
C ALA A 78 49.49 -13.05 17.20
N PRO A 79 50.70 -13.17 16.61
CA PRO A 79 51.67 -14.16 17.04
C PRO A 79 52.25 -13.84 18.43
N ALA A 80 52.69 -14.90 19.10
CA ALA A 80 53.10 -15.02 20.51
C ALA A 80 54.25 -14.09 20.94
#